data_AF-A0A6A0H5D0-F1
#
_entry.id   AF-A0A6A0H5D0-F1
#
_cell.length_a   1.000
_cell.length_b   1.000
_cell.length_c   1.000
_cell.angle_alpha   90.00
_cell.angle_beta   90.00
_cell.angle_gamma   90.00
#
_symmetry.space_group_name_H-M   'P 1'
#
loop_
_entity.id
_entity.type
_entity.pdbx_description
1 polymer ?
#
loop_
_entity_poly.entity_id
_entity_poly.type
_entity_poly.pdbx_seq_one_letter_code
_entity_poly.pdbx_strand_id
1 'polypeptide(L)'
;MMVQRAMASKSLSHAKGATIFAGIFKLLPLFLIIIPGMVSRVLFTNEVACVDPDACFEFCGSRVSCSNSAYPKLVLELLPGGLRGVMLAVMLSALISDLTSIFNSAATLFTIDVWKYFRPLASTRELLLCAR
;
A
#
# COMPACT_ATOMS: atom_id res chain seq x y z
N MET A 1 -6.67 -7.00 -7.72
CA MET A 1 -8.02 -6.45 -7.99
C MET A 1 -8.98 -7.23 -7.13
N MET A 2 -9.71 -6.57 -6.23
CA MET A 2 -10.76 -7.26 -5.46
C MET A 2 -11.84 -7.75 -6.44
N VAL A 3 -12.23 -9.03 -6.35
CA VAL A 3 -13.20 -9.67 -7.25
C VAL A 3 -14.50 -8.87 -7.34
N GLN A 4 -14.91 -8.24 -6.23
CA GLN A 4 -16.08 -7.37 -6.15
C GLN A 4 -16.04 -6.19 -7.13
N ARG A 5 -14.86 -5.60 -7.38
CA ARG A 5 -14.73 -4.48 -8.33
C ARG A 5 -14.86 -4.93 -9.79
N ALA A 6 -14.53 -6.19 -10.10
CA ALA A 6 -14.76 -6.75 -11.43
C ALA A 6 -16.26 -7.06 -11.67
N MET A 7 -16.96 -7.51 -10.62
CA MET A 7 -18.40 -7.81 -10.69
C MET A 7 -19.29 -6.56 -10.77
N ALA A 8 -18.79 -5.39 -10.36
CA ALA A 8 -19.48 -4.11 -10.51
C ALA A 8 -19.44 -3.54 -11.95
N SER A 9 -18.79 -4.23 -12.90
CA SER A 9 -18.67 -3.76 -14.29
C SER A 9 -19.95 -3.98 -15.10
N LYS A 10 -20.20 -3.11 -16.09
CA LYS A 10 -21.42 -3.12 -16.91
C LYS A 10 -21.55 -4.37 -17.80
N SER A 11 -20.44 -5.00 -18.19
CA SER A 11 -20.45 -6.26 -18.95
C SER A 11 -19.20 -7.09 -18.70
N LEU A 12 -19.30 -8.40 -18.92
CA LEU A 12 -18.18 -9.33 -18.78
C LEU A 12 -17.00 -9.00 -19.71
N SER A 13 -17.28 -8.46 -20.91
CA SER A 13 -16.24 -8.01 -21.84
C SER A 13 -15.42 -6.84 -21.26
N HIS A 14 -16.06 -5.89 -20.59
CA HIS A 14 -15.36 -4.78 -19.91
C HIS A 14 -14.55 -5.29 -18.71
N ALA A 15 -15.09 -6.25 -17.92
CA ALA A 15 -14.34 -6.87 -16.82
C ALA A 15 -13.04 -7.52 -17.32
N LYS A 16 -13.15 -8.34 -18.38
CA LYS A 16 -12.00 -9.04 -18.98
C LYS A 16 -10.97 -8.05 -19.53
N GLY A 17 -11.42 -7.05 -20.30
CA GLY A 17 -10.54 -5.99 -20.81
C GLY A 17 -9.81 -5.24 -19.70
N ALA A 18 -10.53 -4.85 -18.63
CA ALA A 18 -9.95 -4.17 -17.48
C ALA A 18 -8.92 -5.03 -16.73
N THR A 19 -9.16 -6.34 -16.60
CA THR A 19 -8.20 -7.25 -15.94
C THR A 19 -6.90 -7.42 -16.73
N ILE A 20 -6.98 -7.52 -18.06
CA ILE A 20 -5.80 -7.61 -18.93
C ILE A 20 -5.01 -6.30 -18.86
N PHE A 21 -5.71 -5.17 -18.97
CA PHE A 21 -5.12 -3.85 -18.85
C PHE A 21 -4.43 -3.66 -17.49
N ALA A 22 -5.09 -4.04 -16.39
CA ALA A 22 -4.49 -3.99 -15.05
C ALA A 22 -3.24 -4.90 -14.93
N GLY A 23 -3.23 -6.05 -15.62
CA GLY A 23 -2.06 -6.91 -15.73
C GLY A 23 -0.86 -6.21 -16.37
N ILE A 24 -1.10 -5.46 -17.45
CA ILE A 24 -0.06 -4.65 -18.12
C ILE A 24 0.49 -3.59 -17.16
N PHE A 25 -0.39 -2.88 -16.44
CA PHE A 25 0.06 -1.88 -15.46
C PHE A 25 0.86 -2.47 -14.31
N LYS A 26 0.65 -3.74 -13.98
CA LYS A 26 1.39 -4.42 -12.92
C LYS A 26 2.85 -4.71 -13.28
N LEU A 27 3.25 -4.50 -14.53
CA LEU A 27 4.65 -4.53 -14.96
C LEU A 27 5.38 -3.22 -14.63
N LEU A 28 4.68 -2.07 -14.51
CA LEU A 28 5.30 -0.78 -14.21
C LEU A 28 6.06 -0.72 -12.87
N PRO A 29 5.55 -1.30 -11.75
CA PRO A 29 6.29 -1.32 -10.47
C PRO A 29 7.69 -1.92 -10.56
N LEU A 30 7.94 -2.85 -11.48
CA LEU A 30 9.28 -3.40 -11.70
C LEU A 30 10.26 -2.30 -12.12
N PHE A 31 9.86 -1.42 -13.03
CA PHE A 31 10.71 -0.33 -13.51
C PHE A 31 10.74 0.85 -12.54
N LEU A 32 9.60 1.19 -11.92
CA LEU A 32 9.47 2.39 -11.10
C LEU A 32 9.89 2.21 -9.63
N ILE A 33 9.85 1.00 -9.10
CA ILE A 33 10.14 0.74 -7.67
C ILE A 33 11.42 -0.09 -7.52
N ILE A 34 11.57 -1.18 -8.28
CA ILE A 34 12.72 -2.08 -8.10
C ILE A 34 14.01 -1.45 -8.60
N ILE A 35 14.01 -0.81 -9.78
CA ILE A 35 15.24 -0.17 -10.31
C ILE A 35 15.74 0.93 -9.36
N PRO A 36 14.92 1.91 -8.91
CA PRO A 36 15.39 2.92 -7.95
C PRO A 36 15.80 2.32 -6.60
N GLY A 37 15.12 1.27 -6.14
CA GLY A 37 15.52 0.52 -4.94
C GLY A 37 16.92 -0.08 -5.07
N MET A 38 17.24 -0.72 -6.19
CA MET A 38 18.57 -1.27 -6.43
C MET A 38 19.64 -0.17 -6.57
N VAL A 39 19.32 0.94 -7.23
CA VAL A 39 20.21 2.10 -7.33
C VAL A 39 20.50 2.70 -5.94
N SER A 40 19.49 2.82 -5.09
CA SER A 40 19.66 3.35 -3.73
C SER A 40 20.59 2.50 -2.86
N ARG A 41 20.64 1.17 -3.09
CA ARG A 41 21.56 0.27 -2.39
C ARG A 41 23.03 0.51 -2.76
N VAL A 42 23.29 0.94 -3.99
CA VAL A 42 24.63 1.29 -4.48
C VAL A 42 25.03 2.70 -4.04
N LEU A 43 24.06 3.64 -4.03
CA LEU A 43 24.32 5.03 -3.67
C LEU A 43 24.46 5.24 -2.14
N PHE A 44 23.73 4.47 -1.34
CA PHE A 44 23.70 4.56 0.13
C PHE A 44 24.13 3.26 0.80
N THR A 45 25.35 2.82 0.53
CA THR A 45 25.89 1.55 1.04
C THR A 45 25.92 1.47 2.57
N ASN A 46 26.29 2.56 3.25
CA ASN A 46 26.43 2.59 4.71
C ASN A 46 25.09 2.55 5.47
N GLU A 47 24.00 3.03 4.86
CA GLU A 47 22.70 3.15 5.53
C GLU A 47 21.64 2.17 5.01
N VAL A 48 21.70 1.77 3.73
CA VAL A 48 20.72 0.86 3.11
C VAL A 48 21.30 -0.54 2.93
N ALA A 49 22.56 -0.65 2.51
CA ALA A 49 23.23 -1.95 2.34
C ALA A 49 23.88 -2.48 3.62
N CYS A 50 24.03 -1.63 4.65
CA CYS A 50 24.57 -1.87 5.98
C CYS A 50 25.69 -2.93 6.01
N VAL A 51 26.94 -2.49 5.96
CA VAL A 51 28.10 -3.38 6.16
C VAL A 51 28.36 -3.63 7.66
N ASP A 52 28.02 -2.67 8.52
CA ASP A 52 28.20 -2.75 9.98
C ASP A 52 26.85 -2.99 10.69
N PRO A 53 26.67 -4.14 11.39
CA PRO A 53 25.39 -4.52 11.99
C PRO A 53 24.95 -3.65 13.17
N ASP A 54 25.88 -2.99 13.88
CA ASP A 54 25.53 -2.19 15.06
C ASP A 54 25.01 -0.79 14.68
N ALA A 55 25.63 -0.14 13.69
CA ALA A 55 25.11 1.10 13.11
C ALA A 55 23.75 0.87 12.42
N CYS A 56 23.57 -0.28 11.75
CA CYS A 56 22.30 -0.60 11.09
C CYS A 56 21.14 -0.77 12.09
N PHE A 57 21.41 -1.33 13.27
CA PHE A 57 20.39 -1.51 14.30
C PHE A 57 19.87 -0.17 14.83
N GLU A 58 20.74 0.83 14.98
CA GLU A 58 20.36 2.16 15.48
C GLU A 58 19.42 2.91 14.52
N PHE A 59 19.68 2.87 13.21
CA PHE A 59 18.88 3.62 12.23
C PHE A 59 17.54 2.96 11.86
N CYS A 60 17.41 1.65 12.07
CA CYS A 60 16.42 0.86 11.32
C CYS A 60 15.89 -0.38 12.06
N GLY A 61 16.47 -0.72 13.22
CA GLY A 61 16.03 -1.85 14.05
C GLY A 61 16.30 -3.23 13.43
N SER A 62 17.07 -3.29 12.35
CA SER A 62 17.41 -4.53 11.64
C SER A 62 18.92 -4.62 11.44
N ARG A 63 19.52 -5.77 11.76
CA ARG A 63 20.97 -6.00 11.62
C ARG A 63 21.41 -6.39 10.20
N VAL A 64 20.45 -6.60 9.28
CA VAL A 64 20.71 -7.28 7.99
C VAL A 64 20.51 -6.36 6.78
N SER A 65 19.50 -5.48 6.79
CA SER A 65 19.22 -4.58 5.65
C SER A 65 18.14 -3.56 5.99
N CYS A 66 18.27 -2.35 5.44
CA CYS A 66 17.29 -1.26 5.56
C CYS A 66 16.56 -0.99 4.26
N SER A 67 15.93 -2.05 3.74
CA SER A 67 15.27 -2.02 2.44
C SER A 67 14.02 -1.13 2.41
N ASN A 68 13.32 -0.98 3.53
CA ASN A 68 12.07 -0.22 3.60
C ASN A 68 12.28 1.31 3.59
N SER A 69 13.43 1.79 4.08
CA SER A 69 13.78 3.22 4.08
C SER A 69 14.47 3.68 2.80
N ALA A 70 14.90 2.73 1.95
CA ALA A 70 15.64 2.97 0.72
C ALA A 70 14.92 3.94 -0.25
N TYR A 71 13.64 3.71 -0.51
CA TYR A 71 12.84 4.52 -1.43
C TYR A 71 12.51 5.92 -0.86
N PRO A 72 12.02 6.06 0.39
CA PRO A 72 11.88 7.37 1.02
C PRO A 72 13.17 8.18 1.00
N LYS A 73 14.32 7.56 1.32
CA LYS A 73 15.60 8.25 1.37
C LYS A 73 16.03 8.80 0.01
N LEU A 74 15.88 8.00 -1.04
CA LEU A 74 16.15 8.43 -2.41
C LEU A 74 15.30 9.67 -2.80
N VAL A 75 14.02 9.66 -2.43
CA VAL A 75 13.11 10.78 -2.68
C VAL A 75 13.51 12.04 -1.90
N LEU A 76 14.01 11.91 -0.67
CA LEU A 76 14.38 13.06 0.16
C LEU A 76 15.69 13.72 -0.31
N GLU A 77 16.65 12.93 -0.82
CA GLU A 77 17.98 13.43 -1.20
C GLU A 77 18.11 13.81 -2.68
N LEU A 78 17.46 13.11 -3.61
CA LEU A 78 17.63 13.39 -5.05
C LEU A 78 16.60 14.35 -5.65
N LEU A 79 15.39 14.49 -5.08
CA LEU A 79 14.36 15.33 -5.67
C LEU A 79 14.54 16.81 -5.31
N PRO A 80 14.36 17.73 -6.27
CA PRO A 80 14.42 19.17 -6.01
C PRO A 80 13.26 19.64 -5.12
N GLY A 81 13.47 20.80 -4.47
CA GLY A 81 12.45 21.46 -3.65
C GLY A 81 11.14 21.67 -4.42
N GLY A 82 10.03 21.17 -3.88
CA GLY A 82 8.72 21.12 -4.54
C GLY A 82 8.29 19.69 -4.86
N LEU A 83 9.03 18.97 -5.72
CA LEU A 83 8.73 17.59 -6.10
C LEU A 83 8.83 16.63 -4.90
N ARG A 84 9.77 16.90 -3.98
CA ARG A 84 9.89 16.16 -2.71
C ARG A 84 8.59 16.20 -1.89
N GLY A 85 7.94 17.36 -1.80
CA GLY A 85 6.68 17.51 -1.05
C GLY A 85 5.52 16.74 -1.70
N VAL A 86 5.43 16.78 -3.03
CA VAL A 86 4.42 16.04 -3.79
C VAL A 86 4.58 14.53 -3.58
N MET A 87 5.80 14.00 -3.67
CA MET A 87 6.04 12.57 -3.46
C MET A 87 5.70 12.13 -2.04
N LEU A 88 6.06 12.91 -1.02
CA LEU A 88 5.68 12.60 0.36
C LEU A 88 4.17 12.59 0.56
N ALA A 89 3.45 13.55 -0.02
CA ALA A 89 1.99 13.60 0.02
C ALA A 89 1.36 12.37 -0.66
N VAL A 90 1.89 11.95 -1.82
CA VAL A 90 1.43 10.75 -2.53
C VAL A 90 1.65 9.50 -1.69
N MET A 91 2.81 9.36 -1.04
CA MET A 91 3.12 8.20 -0.18
C MET A 91 2.18 8.13 1.02
N LEU A 92 1.93 9.25 1.70
CA LEU A 92 0.99 9.30 2.82
C LEU A 92 -0.44 9.01 2.38
N SER A 93 -0.87 9.58 1.24
CA SER A 93 -2.20 9.33 0.66
C SER A 93 -2.41 7.87 0.31
N ALA A 94 -1.39 7.22 -0.29
CA ALA A 94 -1.43 5.79 -0.59
C ALA A 94 -1.60 4.94 0.68
N LEU A 95 -0.83 5.22 1.73
CA LEU A 95 -0.95 4.53 3.02
C LEU A 95 -2.34 4.70 3.65
N ILE A 96 -2.89 5.92 3.63
CA ILE A 96 -4.24 6.18 4.15
C ILE A 96 -5.29 5.44 3.32
N SER A 97 -5.13 5.37 2.00
CA SER A 97 -6.05 4.64 1.12
C SER A 97 -6.06 3.15 1.41
N ASP A 98 -4.89 2.54 1.59
CA ASP A 98 -4.76 1.13 1.93
C ASP A 98 -5.35 0.83 3.31
N LEU A 99 -5.04 1.66 4.31
CA LEU A 99 -5.57 1.53 5.66
C LEU A 99 -7.09 1.68 5.69
N THR A 100 -7.64 2.67 4.99
CA THR A 100 -9.09 2.87 4.86
C THR A 100 -9.76 1.66 4.20
N SER A 101 -9.13 1.06 3.18
CA SER A 101 -9.64 -0.15 2.55
C SER A 101 -9.67 -1.33 3.51
N ILE A 102 -8.61 -1.52 4.31
CA ILE A 102 -8.53 -2.61 5.30
C ILE A 102 -9.60 -2.43 6.38
N PHE A 103 -9.76 -1.22 6.92
CA PHE A 103 -10.78 -0.95 7.94
C PHE A 103 -12.19 -1.13 7.41
N ASN A 104 -12.48 -0.68 6.19
CA ASN A 104 -13.79 -0.88 5.58
C ASN A 104 -14.11 -2.37 5.37
N SER A 105 -13.12 -3.16 4.95
CA SER A 105 -13.28 -4.61 4.83
C SER A 105 -13.48 -5.28 6.20
N ALA A 106 -12.71 -4.89 7.23
CA ALA A 106 -12.84 -5.43 8.58
C ALA A 106 -14.19 -5.08 9.22
N ALA A 107 -14.67 -3.83 9.06
CA ALA A 107 -15.96 -3.40 9.56
C ALA A 107 -17.12 -4.14 8.89
N THR A 108 -17.01 -4.43 7.59
CA THR A 108 -18.02 -5.24 6.87
C THR A 108 -18.06 -6.67 7.39
N LEU A 109 -16.90 -7.30 7.59
CA LEU A 109 -16.81 -8.64 8.19
C LEU A 109 -17.39 -8.65 9.60
N PHE A 110 -17.04 -7.67 10.42
CA PHE A 110 -17.57 -7.57 11.78
C PHE A 110 -19.09 -7.39 11.81
N THR A 111 -19.64 -6.47 11.01
CA THR A 111 -21.08 -6.19 11.04
C THR A 111 -21.93 -7.29 10.40
N ILE A 112 -21.45 -7.94 9.34
CA ILE A 112 -22.22 -8.98 8.66
C ILE A 112 -22.03 -10.34 9.33
N ASP A 113 -20.79 -10.74 9.65
CA ASP A 113 -20.52 -12.09 10.14
C ASP A 113 -20.65 -12.21 11.66
N VAL A 114 -20.31 -11.16 12.42
CA VAL A 114 -20.36 -11.19 13.89
C VAL A 114 -21.66 -10.55 14.39
N TRP A 115 -21.94 -9.30 14.01
CA TRP A 115 -23.06 -8.55 14.59
C TRP A 115 -24.44 -9.11 14.21
N LYS A 116 -24.65 -9.50 12.95
CA LYS A 116 -25.91 -10.16 12.55
C LYS A 116 -26.07 -11.55 13.18
N TYR A 117 -24.99 -12.24 13.51
CA TYR A 117 -25.08 -13.52 14.22
C TYR A 117 -25.68 -13.32 15.62
N PHE A 118 -25.23 -12.30 16.37
CA PHE A 118 -25.78 -11.98 17.69
C PHE A 118 -27.15 -11.28 17.64
N ARG A 119 -27.42 -10.47 16.62
CA ARG A 119 -28.68 -9.72 16.44
C ARG A 119 -29.26 -9.97 15.03
N PRO A 120 -30.04 -11.05 14.83
CA PRO A 120 -30.55 -11.43 13.50
C PRO A 120 -31.58 -10.45 12.90
N LEU A 121 -32.25 -9.66 13.74
CA LEU A 121 -33.24 -8.64 13.35
C LEU A 121 -32.65 -7.21 13.26
N ALA A 122 -31.33 -7.07 13.24
CA ALA A 122 -30.69 -5.75 13.15
C ALA A 122 -31.11 -5.01 11.88
N SER A 123 -31.55 -3.76 12.04
CA SER A 123 -31.95 -2.90 10.93
C SER A 123 -30.72 -2.41 10.14
N THR A 124 -30.91 -2.03 8.87
CA THR A 124 -29.83 -1.48 8.03
C THR A 124 -29.18 -0.23 8.65
N ARG A 125 -29.93 0.56 9.42
CA ARG A 125 -29.41 1.74 10.12
C ARG A 125 -28.47 1.36 11.26
N GLU A 126 -28.80 0.34 12.05
CA GLU A 126 -27.94 -0.15 13.14
C GLU A 126 -26.65 -0.75 12.59
N LEU A 127 -26.72 -1.50 11.48
CA LEU A 127 -25.53 -2.06 10.83
C LEU A 127 -24.58 -0.96 10.32
N LEU A 128 -25.12 0.12 9.75
CA LEU A 128 -24.32 1.27 9.29
C LEU A 128 -23.71 2.06 10.45
N LEU A 129 -24.39 2.13 11.61
CA LEU A 129 -23.85 2.78 12.80
C LEU A 129 -22.75 1.94 13.45
N CYS A 130 -22.87 0.61 13.44
CA CYS A 130 -21.83 -0.29 13.97
C CYS A 130 -20.61 -0.45 13.07
N ALA A 131 -20.74 -0.22 11.76
CA ALA A 131 -19.63 -0.31 10.80
C ALA A 131 -18.77 0.97 10.73
N ARG A 132 -19.25 2.06 11.31
CA ARG A 132 -18.64 3.40 11.24
C ARG A 132 -17.56 3.58 12.28
#